data_AF-A0A940BHG4-F1
#
_entry.id   AF-A0A940BHG4-F1
#
_cell.length_a   1.000
_cell.length_b   1.000
_cell.length_c   1.000
_cell.angle_alpha   90.00
_cell.angle_beta   90.00
_cell.angle_gamma   90.00
#
_symmetry.space_group_name_H-M   'P 1'
#
loop_
_entity.id
_entity.type
_entity.pdbx_description
1 polymer ?
#
loop_
_entity_poly.entity_id
_entity_poly.type
_entity_poly.pdbx_seq_one_letter_code
_entity_poly.pdbx_strand_id
1 'polypeptide(L)'
;MKKSTILQFSMLYLGLNSALAQEATESAKESVDLGLSVKWATCNVGANKPTEKGSYFAWGETSEKKDYTWKTYSLCDEGEDYHQNKYVTLKFYGKVDNRSVLEPEDDAATVKWGAEWRTPTKEEFNELQEKCTWTWTPNYDSTGVNGYVITSMVEGFTDKSIFLPAAGTRNKNYVDDQDDFCIYWTSTLGAWSNSIAIGLGFSSESYDQYDYDRFYGNCVRPVHR
;
A
#
# COMPACT_ATOMS: atom_id res chain seq x y z
N MET A 1 44.53 11.99 31.26
CA MET A 1 44.26 12.17 29.81
C MET A 1 43.96 10.84 29.12
N LYS A 2 42.75 10.24 29.26
CA LYS A 2 42.32 9.07 28.44
C LYS A 2 40.79 8.89 28.34
N LYS A 3 39.95 9.87 28.74
CA LYS A 3 38.48 9.74 28.69
C LYS A 3 37.78 10.49 27.53
N SER A 4 38.51 11.32 26.78
CA SER A 4 37.92 12.19 25.74
C SER A 4 37.74 11.51 24.38
N THR A 5 38.50 10.47 24.06
CA THR A 5 38.55 9.89 22.71
C THR A 5 37.42 8.87 22.45
N ILE A 6 36.89 8.22 23.48
CA ILE A 6 35.84 7.19 23.35
C ILE A 6 34.46 7.82 23.09
N LEU A 7 34.14 8.95 23.74
CA LEU A 7 32.86 9.65 23.53
C LEU A 7 32.73 10.20 22.10
N GLN A 8 33.83 10.64 21.51
CA GLN A 8 33.85 11.20 20.16
C GLN A 8 33.59 10.12 19.11
N PHE A 9 34.18 8.92 19.26
CA PHE A 9 33.95 7.78 18.38
C PHE A 9 32.51 7.25 18.46
N SER A 10 31.90 7.20 19.66
CA SER A 10 30.52 6.74 19.80
C SER A 10 29.50 7.70 19.19
N MET A 11 29.70 9.02 19.33
CA MET A 11 28.81 10.02 18.72
C MET A 11 28.93 10.05 17.19
N LEU A 12 30.14 9.88 16.64
CA LEU A 12 30.34 9.74 15.20
C LEU A 12 29.66 8.49 14.64
N TYR A 13 29.74 7.35 15.34
CA TYR A 13 29.07 6.10 14.93
C TYR A 13 27.54 6.19 14.96
N LEU A 14 26.98 6.82 16.02
CA LEU A 14 25.55 7.10 16.13
C LEU A 14 25.08 8.06 15.01
N GLY A 15 25.85 9.11 14.73
CA GLY A 15 25.53 10.10 13.69
C GLY A 15 25.53 9.52 12.27
N LEU A 16 26.46 8.61 11.96
CA LEU A 16 26.50 7.88 10.69
C LEU A 16 25.31 6.93 10.53
N ASN A 17 24.95 6.17 11.58
CA ASN A 17 23.77 5.30 11.53
C ASN A 17 22.46 6.08 11.39
N SER A 18 22.34 7.25 12.03
CA SER A 18 21.17 8.11 11.85
C SER A 18 21.09 8.73 10.45
N ALA A 19 22.23 9.12 9.87
CA ALA A 19 22.25 9.68 8.51
C ALA A 19 21.92 8.62 7.45
N LEU A 20 22.45 7.40 7.61
CA LEU A 20 22.13 6.26 6.73
C LEU A 20 20.66 5.83 6.88
N ALA A 21 20.11 5.87 8.10
CA ALA A 21 18.69 5.61 8.32
C ALA A 21 17.81 6.71 7.71
N GLN A 22 18.22 7.99 7.84
CA GLN A 22 17.55 9.14 7.24
C GLN A 22 17.55 9.04 5.70
N GLU A 23 18.71 8.79 5.08
CA GLU A 23 18.84 8.59 3.62
C GLU A 23 18.00 7.39 3.12
N ALA A 24 17.98 6.28 3.86
CA ALA A 24 17.14 5.12 3.52
C ALA A 24 15.64 5.42 3.64
N THR A 25 15.22 6.22 4.64
CA THR A 25 13.82 6.67 4.75
C THR A 25 13.43 7.71 3.70
N GLU A 26 14.39 8.47 3.17
CA GLU A 26 14.14 9.50 2.15
C GLU A 26 14.12 8.88 0.75
N SER A 27 14.91 7.84 0.48
CA SER A 27 14.87 7.09 -0.79
C SER A 27 13.58 6.27 -0.97
N ALA A 28 12.88 5.92 0.11
CA ALA A 28 11.63 5.16 0.06
C ALA A 28 10.45 5.96 -0.54
N LYS A 29 10.55 7.30 -0.55
CA LYS A 29 9.50 8.22 -1.02
C LYS A 29 9.81 8.79 -2.41
N GLU A 30 10.46 8.01 -3.27
CA GLU A 30 10.60 8.38 -4.67
C GLU A 30 9.31 8.08 -5.44
N SER A 31 8.97 8.95 -6.39
CA SER A 31 7.84 8.76 -7.31
C SER A 31 8.33 8.67 -8.75
N VAL A 32 7.75 7.77 -9.52
CA VAL A 32 7.93 7.67 -10.97
C VAL A 32 6.74 8.32 -11.66
N ASP A 33 7.03 9.27 -12.55
CA ASP A 33 6.05 9.81 -13.47
C ASP A 33 5.94 8.87 -14.68
N LEU A 34 4.79 8.20 -14.80
CA LEU A 34 4.47 7.28 -15.90
C LEU A 34 3.74 8.00 -17.05
N GLY A 35 3.58 9.33 -17.00
CA GLY A 35 2.75 10.08 -17.95
C GLY A 35 1.24 9.88 -17.72
N LEU A 36 0.86 9.49 -16.51
CA LEU A 36 -0.52 9.26 -16.08
C LEU A 36 -1.06 10.47 -15.29
N SER A 37 -2.26 10.35 -14.72
CA SER A 37 -2.88 11.42 -13.91
C SER A 37 -2.16 11.70 -12.58
N VAL A 38 -1.36 10.75 -12.08
CA VAL A 38 -0.58 10.83 -10.84
C VAL A 38 0.79 10.18 -11.00
N LYS A 39 1.72 10.54 -10.11
CA LYS A 39 3.01 9.86 -10.00
C LYS A 39 2.90 8.71 -9.02
N TRP A 40 3.51 7.58 -9.34
CA TRP A 40 3.43 6.35 -8.55
C TRP A 40 4.68 6.16 -7.71
N ALA A 41 4.52 5.77 -6.43
CA ALA A 41 5.66 5.48 -5.57
C ALA A 41 6.50 4.29 -6.08
N THR A 42 7.81 4.34 -5.88
CA THR A 42 8.72 3.21 -6.17
C THR A 42 8.58 2.07 -5.16
N CYS A 43 8.06 2.34 -3.95
CA CYS A 43 7.91 1.36 -2.87
C CYS A 43 6.47 1.33 -2.30
N ASN A 44 6.12 0.21 -1.66
CA ASN A 44 4.93 0.13 -0.82
C ASN A 44 5.10 0.95 0.46
N VAL A 45 4.00 1.38 1.09
CA VAL A 45 4.08 1.94 2.45
C VAL A 45 4.75 0.93 3.38
N GLY A 46 5.80 1.36 4.10
CA GLY A 46 6.56 0.50 5.01
C GLY A 46 7.70 -0.29 4.36
N ALA A 47 7.92 -0.14 3.05
CA ALA A 47 9.07 -0.69 2.33
C ALA A 47 10.10 0.40 2.01
N ASN A 48 11.38 0.04 2.00
CA ASN A 48 12.48 0.92 1.55
C ASN A 48 13.01 0.53 0.17
N LYS A 49 12.54 -0.58 -0.39
CA LYS A 49 12.91 -1.08 -1.73
C LYS A 49 11.68 -1.57 -2.48
N PRO A 50 11.66 -1.50 -3.82
CA PRO A 50 10.53 -2.00 -4.63
C PRO A 50 10.21 -3.48 -4.40
N THR A 51 11.20 -4.29 -4.03
CA THR A 51 11.07 -5.73 -3.77
C THR A 51 10.65 -6.08 -2.35
N GLU A 52 10.67 -5.12 -1.43
CA GLU A 52 10.16 -5.34 -0.08
C GLU A 52 8.63 -5.26 -0.07
N LYS A 53 7.99 -6.18 0.66
CA LYS A 53 6.53 -6.30 0.74
C LYS A 53 5.88 -5.03 1.31
N GLY A 54 6.56 -4.39 2.25
CA GLY A 54 6.04 -3.28 3.03
C GLY A 54 5.07 -3.75 4.11
N SER A 55 4.26 -2.82 4.58
CA SER A 55 3.27 -3.02 5.64
C SER A 55 1.91 -3.44 5.07
N TYR A 56 1.12 -4.12 5.90
CA TYR A 56 -0.24 -4.53 5.56
C TYR A 56 -1.25 -3.75 6.40
N PHE A 57 -2.24 -3.15 5.75
CA PHE A 57 -3.25 -2.32 6.40
C PHE A 57 -4.64 -2.89 6.15
N ALA A 58 -5.48 -2.90 7.19
CA ALA A 58 -6.92 -3.02 6.95
C ALA A 58 -7.40 -1.72 6.31
N TRP A 59 -8.45 -1.77 5.49
CA TRP A 59 -8.90 -0.59 4.75
C TRP A 59 -9.39 0.50 5.72
N GLY A 60 -8.86 1.71 5.60
CA GLY A 60 -9.13 2.81 6.53
C GLY A 60 -8.38 2.74 7.87
N GLU A 61 -7.49 1.77 8.04
CA GLU A 61 -6.56 1.74 9.17
C GLU A 61 -5.15 2.14 8.75
N THR A 62 -4.43 2.80 9.67
CA THR A 62 -3.12 3.38 9.40
C THR A 62 -2.01 2.69 10.18
N SER A 63 -2.29 1.58 10.83
CA SER A 63 -1.33 0.79 11.61
C SER A 63 -1.48 -0.69 11.32
N GLU A 64 -0.36 -1.41 11.34
CA GLU A 64 -0.36 -2.85 11.19
C GLU A 64 -0.93 -3.56 12.42
N LYS A 65 -1.46 -4.75 12.20
CA LYS A 65 -1.97 -5.62 13.26
C LYS A 65 -1.41 -7.02 13.08
N LYS A 66 -1.61 -7.85 14.11
CA LYS A 66 -1.23 -9.26 14.05
C LYS A 66 -2.37 -10.14 13.54
N ASP A 67 -3.60 -9.74 13.85
CA ASP A 67 -4.82 -10.47 13.55
C ASP A 67 -5.76 -9.60 12.72
N TYR A 68 -6.07 -10.03 11.51
CA TYR A 68 -6.95 -9.32 10.56
C TYR A 68 -8.29 -10.05 10.49
N THR A 69 -9.24 -9.61 11.32
CA THR A 69 -10.61 -10.13 11.38
C THR A 69 -11.58 -8.97 11.63
N TRP A 70 -12.88 -9.20 11.43
CA TRP A 70 -13.92 -8.24 11.82
C TRP A 70 -13.81 -7.80 13.29
N LYS A 71 -13.48 -8.73 14.20
CA LYS A 71 -13.33 -8.43 15.63
C LYS A 71 -12.21 -7.44 15.93
N THR A 72 -11.15 -7.43 15.12
CA THR A 72 -9.99 -6.55 15.33
C THR A 72 -10.00 -5.32 14.42
N TYR A 73 -11.04 -5.16 13.60
CA TYR A 73 -11.18 -4.07 12.65
C TYR A 73 -11.79 -2.82 13.32
N SER A 74 -11.09 -1.70 13.29
CA SER A 74 -11.42 -0.54 14.12
C SER A 74 -12.58 0.31 13.59
N LEU A 75 -12.95 0.14 12.32
CA LEU A 75 -14.05 0.90 11.68
C LEU A 75 -15.36 0.09 11.61
N CYS A 76 -15.49 -0.90 12.49
CA CYS A 76 -16.67 -1.73 12.67
C CYS A 76 -16.96 -1.87 14.17
N ASP A 77 -18.23 -2.08 14.52
CA ASP A 77 -18.61 -2.34 15.91
C ASP A 77 -18.07 -3.68 16.39
N GLU A 78 -17.72 -3.74 17.69
CA GLU A 78 -17.09 -4.93 18.26
C GLU A 78 -18.00 -6.16 18.13
N GLY A 79 -17.54 -7.15 17.36
CA GLY A 79 -18.20 -8.46 17.24
C GLY A 79 -19.28 -8.54 16.16
N GLU A 80 -19.50 -7.47 15.39
CA GLU A 80 -20.40 -7.45 14.23
C GLU A 80 -19.57 -7.46 12.94
N ASP A 81 -20.06 -8.07 11.85
CA ASP A 81 -19.44 -8.03 10.52
C ASP A 81 -20.16 -7.07 9.56
N TYR A 82 -21.36 -6.60 9.93
CA TYR A 82 -22.18 -5.70 9.11
C TYR A 82 -22.34 -4.27 9.65
N HIS A 83 -22.05 -3.97 10.92
CA HIS A 83 -22.23 -2.61 11.44
C HIS A 83 -20.93 -1.78 11.36
N GLN A 84 -20.84 -0.90 10.38
CA GLN A 84 -19.69 -0.06 10.09
C GLN A 84 -19.83 1.30 10.76
N ASN A 85 -18.71 1.83 11.28
CA ASN A 85 -18.69 3.09 12.03
C ASN A 85 -18.28 4.31 11.20
N LYS A 86 -17.73 4.08 10.01
CA LYS A 86 -17.30 5.11 9.06
C LYS A 86 -17.41 4.57 7.63
N TYR A 87 -17.60 5.48 6.67
CA TYR A 87 -17.80 5.16 5.25
C TYR A 87 -19.07 4.33 5.02
N VAL A 88 -20.20 4.89 5.47
CA VAL A 88 -21.51 4.25 5.44
C VAL A 88 -22.40 5.00 4.44
N THR A 89 -22.77 4.32 3.37
CA THR A 89 -23.66 4.85 2.32
C THR A 89 -25.05 4.20 2.34
N LEU A 90 -25.19 3.06 3.04
CA LEU A 90 -26.43 2.30 3.15
C LEU A 90 -26.83 2.18 4.62
N LYS A 91 -28.04 2.64 4.98
CA LYS A 91 -28.54 2.65 6.37
C LYS A 91 -28.52 1.29 7.08
N PHE A 92 -28.49 0.20 6.31
CA PHE A 92 -28.42 -1.16 6.84
C PHE A 92 -27.13 -1.41 7.63
N TYR A 93 -26.04 -0.77 7.22
CA TYR A 93 -24.71 -0.97 7.81
C TYR A 93 -24.39 0.01 8.93
N GLY A 94 -25.30 0.93 9.27
CA GLY A 94 -25.12 1.86 10.39
C GLY A 94 -25.49 3.31 10.06
N LYS A 95 -24.89 4.24 10.80
CA LYS A 95 -25.17 5.67 10.64
C LYS A 95 -24.53 6.20 9.35
N VAL A 96 -25.38 6.53 8.38
CA VAL A 96 -24.96 7.06 7.08
C VAL A 96 -24.16 8.36 7.21
N ASP A 97 -22.96 8.37 6.63
CA ASP A 97 -22.09 9.55 6.47
C ASP A 97 -21.85 9.90 4.98
N ASN A 98 -22.30 9.05 4.06
CA ASN A 98 -22.14 9.19 2.60
C ASN A 98 -20.69 9.33 2.12
N ARG A 99 -19.72 8.84 2.90
CA ARG A 99 -18.31 8.84 2.51
C ARG A 99 -17.98 7.52 1.80
N SER A 100 -17.30 7.62 0.67
CA SER A 100 -16.93 6.46 -0.16
C SER A 100 -15.48 6.48 -0.64
N VAL A 101 -14.68 7.41 -0.14
CA VAL A 101 -13.25 7.55 -0.41
C VAL A 101 -12.55 7.85 0.90
N LEU A 102 -11.40 7.21 1.16
CA LEU A 102 -10.62 7.43 2.38
C LEU A 102 -10.34 8.91 2.63
N GLU A 103 -10.58 9.34 3.87
CA GLU A 103 -10.18 10.63 4.39
C GLU A 103 -8.69 10.60 4.80
N PRO A 104 -7.98 11.74 4.80
CA PRO A 104 -6.56 11.81 5.11
C PRO A 104 -6.11 11.10 6.39
N GLU A 105 -6.93 11.15 7.45
CA GLU A 105 -6.63 10.51 8.73
C GLU A 105 -6.74 8.98 8.73
N ASP A 106 -7.45 8.39 7.76
CA ASP A 106 -7.64 6.95 7.61
C ASP A 106 -6.83 6.38 6.42
N ASP A 107 -6.15 7.23 5.67
CA ASP A 107 -5.30 6.83 4.56
C ASP A 107 -3.89 6.50 5.05
N ALA A 108 -3.52 5.23 5.00
CA ALA A 108 -2.22 4.74 5.46
C ALA A 108 -1.04 5.46 4.77
N ALA A 109 -1.14 5.73 3.46
CA ALA A 109 -0.08 6.45 2.75
C ALA A 109 0.01 7.90 3.22
N THR A 110 -1.14 8.57 3.39
CA THR A 110 -1.17 9.96 3.88
C THR A 110 -0.57 10.07 5.28
N VAL A 111 -1.01 9.21 6.20
CA VAL A 111 -0.55 9.24 7.59
C VAL A 111 0.93 8.86 7.74
N LYS A 112 1.43 7.92 6.92
CA LYS A 112 2.83 7.48 7.03
C LYS A 112 3.79 8.36 6.26
N TRP A 113 3.41 8.86 5.10
CA TRP A 113 4.34 9.51 4.18
C TRP A 113 4.15 11.03 4.09
N GLY A 114 2.99 11.55 4.50
CA GLY A 114 2.65 12.98 4.54
C GLY A 114 1.51 13.34 3.59
N ALA A 115 1.00 14.57 3.72
CA ALA A 115 -0.23 15.03 3.05
C ALA A 115 -0.20 15.02 1.51
N GLU A 116 0.97 15.00 0.90
CA GLU A 116 1.15 14.94 -0.56
C GLU A 116 1.03 13.51 -1.12
N TRP A 117 1.11 12.50 -0.24
CA TRP A 117 0.98 11.09 -0.59
C TRP A 117 -0.38 10.57 -0.17
N ARG A 118 -0.94 9.67 -0.97
CA ARG A 118 -2.20 8.99 -0.63
C ARG A 118 -2.30 7.62 -1.27
N THR A 119 -3.28 6.86 -0.82
CA THR A 119 -3.71 5.62 -1.46
C THR A 119 -4.36 5.97 -2.81
N PRO A 120 -4.05 5.26 -3.90
CA PRO A 120 -4.63 5.50 -5.22
C PRO A 120 -6.14 5.21 -5.23
N THR A 121 -6.90 5.89 -6.08
CA THR A 121 -8.32 5.56 -6.29
C THR A 121 -8.46 4.38 -7.26
N LYS A 122 -9.67 3.80 -7.35
CA LYS A 122 -9.96 2.77 -8.37
C LYS A 122 -9.75 3.28 -9.79
N GLU A 123 -10.04 4.56 -10.05
CA GLU A 123 -9.88 5.17 -11.37
C GLU A 123 -8.41 5.29 -11.77
N GLU A 124 -7.51 5.51 -10.81
CA GLU A 124 -6.07 5.58 -11.06
C GLU A 124 -5.48 4.21 -11.34
N PHE A 125 -5.96 3.18 -10.66
CA PHE A 125 -5.63 1.81 -11.03
C PHE A 125 -6.20 1.41 -12.41
N ASN A 126 -7.42 1.84 -12.75
CA ASN A 126 -7.96 1.63 -14.10
C ASN A 126 -7.05 2.28 -15.14
N GLU A 127 -6.62 3.52 -14.92
CA GLU A 127 -5.70 4.20 -15.82
C GLU A 127 -4.37 3.45 -15.95
N LEU A 128 -3.82 2.95 -14.83
CA LEU A 128 -2.60 2.14 -14.83
C LEU A 128 -2.78 0.82 -15.60
N GLN A 129 -3.94 0.17 -15.49
CA GLN A 129 -4.27 -1.06 -16.24
C GLN A 129 -4.43 -0.77 -17.75
N GLU A 130 -5.05 0.35 -18.11
CA GLU A 130 -5.35 0.70 -19.50
C GLU A 130 -4.15 1.28 -20.27
N LYS A 131 -3.26 2.03 -19.59
CA LYS A 131 -2.20 2.81 -20.22
C LYS A 131 -0.79 2.26 -19.99
N CYS A 132 -0.65 1.11 -19.32
CA CYS A 132 0.64 0.46 -19.12
C CYS A 132 0.63 -1.00 -19.59
N THR A 133 1.79 -1.52 -19.96
CA THR A 133 2.01 -2.95 -20.17
C THR A 133 2.38 -3.59 -18.83
N TRP A 134 1.72 -4.71 -18.51
CA TRP A 134 1.96 -5.49 -17.30
C TRP A 134 2.69 -6.78 -17.67
N THR A 135 3.94 -6.93 -17.21
CA THR A 135 4.76 -8.14 -17.46
C THR A 135 5.08 -8.84 -16.15
N TRP A 136 4.50 -10.03 -15.94
CA TRP A 136 4.83 -10.86 -14.80
C TRP A 136 6.32 -11.24 -14.86
N THR A 137 7.03 -10.96 -13.78
CA THR A 137 8.47 -11.16 -13.67
C THR A 137 8.77 -11.99 -12.44
N PRO A 138 9.11 -13.27 -12.61
CA PRO A 138 9.62 -14.07 -11.50
C PRO A 138 11.03 -13.61 -11.12
N ASN A 139 11.37 -13.62 -9.84
CA ASN A 139 12.71 -13.29 -9.35
C ASN A 139 13.24 -11.92 -9.85
N TYR A 140 12.43 -10.86 -9.68
CA TYR A 140 12.79 -9.51 -10.09
C TYR A 140 14.11 -9.06 -9.44
N ASP A 141 15.01 -8.48 -10.24
CA ASP A 141 16.35 -8.06 -9.85
C ASP A 141 17.19 -9.14 -9.12
N SER A 142 16.96 -10.42 -9.42
CA SER A 142 17.62 -11.55 -8.75
C SER A 142 17.40 -11.60 -7.23
N THR A 143 16.30 -11.00 -6.74
CA THR A 143 15.99 -10.90 -5.30
C THR A 143 15.18 -12.07 -4.75
N GLY A 144 14.67 -12.94 -5.63
CA GLY A 144 13.74 -14.03 -5.34
C GLY A 144 12.27 -13.60 -5.32
N VAL A 145 11.97 -12.32 -5.52
CA VAL A 145 10.61 -11.77 -5.39
C VAL A 145 9.89 -11.76 -6.73
N ASN A 146 8.68 -12.32 -6.76
CA ASN A 146 7.81 -12.29 -7.94
C ASN A 146 6.94 -11.03 -7.95
N GLY A 147 6.50 -10.60 -9.13
CA GLY A 147 5.56 -9.48 -9.25
C GLY A 147 5.42 -8.99 -10.68
N TYR A 148 4.80 -7.82 -10.84
CA TYR A 148 4.63 -7.18 -12.15
C TYR A 148 5.62 -6.03 -12.33
N VAL A 149 6.32 -6.04 -13.46
CA VAL A 149 6.91 -4.83 -14.03
C VAL A 149 5.82 -4.15 -14.87
N ILE A 150 5.50 -2.90 -14.52
CA ILE A 150 4.46 -2.11 -15.15
C ILE A 150 5.14 -0.95 -15.87
N THR A 151 5.07 -0.96 -17.20
CA THR A 151 5.77 0.01 -18.05
C THR A 151 4.77 0.86 -18.82
N SER A 152 4.97 2.18 -18.84
CA SER A 152 4.04 3.09 -19.50
C SER A 152 3.99 2.88 -21.01
N MET A 153 2.81 3.04 -21.60
CA MET A 153 2.59 3.11 -23.04
C MET A 153 2.42 4.55 -23.55
N VAL A 154 2.48 5.54 -22.65
CA VAL A 154 2.29 6.96 -23.00
C VAL A 154 3.53 7.49 -23.73
N GLU A 155 3.32 8.18 -24.85
CA GLU A 155 4.40 8.78 -25.64
C GLU A 155 5.27 9.71 -24.77
N GLY A 156 6.60 9.55 -24.86
CA GLY A 156 7.55 10.29 -24.02
C GLY A 156 7.82 9.68 -22.64
N PHE A 157 7.06 8.65 -22.24
CA PHE A 157 7.22 7.95 -20.95
C PHE A 157 7.40 6.44 -21.11
N THR A 158 7.56 5.93 -22.33
CA THR A 158 7.65 4.48 -22.62
C THR A 158 8.88 3.78 -22.05
N ASP A 159 9.84 4.55 -21.52
CA ASP A 159 11.01 4.05 -20.77
C ASP A 159 10.80 4.06 -19.23
N LYS A 160 9.63 4.50 -18.76
CA LYS A 160 9.30 4.61 -17.33
C LYS A 160 8.50 3.39 -16.87
N SER A 161 8.92 2.84 -15.74
CA SER A 161 8.29 1.67 -15.14
C SER A 161 8.32 1.70 -13.61
N ILE A 162 7.41 0.92 -13.01
CA ILE A 162 7.41 0.58 -11.59
C ILE A 162 7.33 -0.95 -11.44
N PHE A 163 7.74 -1.45 -10.27
CA PHE A 163 7.56 -2.85 -9.89
C PHE A 163 6.59 -2.98 -8.72
N LEU A 164 5.56 -3.82 -8.89
CA LEU A 164 4.65 -4.22 -7.83
C LEU A 164 4.95 -5.67 -7.40
N PRO A 165 5.50 -5.89 -6.19
CA PRO A 165 5.74 -7.24 -5.70
C PRO A 165 4.42 -7.95 -5.41
N ALA A 166 4.37 -9.26 -5.67
CA ALA A 166 3.30 -10.17 -5.28
C ALA A 166 3.35 -10.43 -3.76
N ALA A 167 3.02 -9.40 -2.98
CA ALA A 167 3.28 -9.35 -1.55
C ALA A 167 2.35 -10.25 -0.69
N GLY A 168 1.39 -10.97 -1.26
CA GLY A 168 0.37 -11.68 -0.48
C GLY A 168 -0.70 -10.76 0.10
N THR A 169 -1.56 -11.36 0.92
CA THR A 169 -2.59 -10.68 1.72
C THR A 169 -2.60 -11.27 3.13
N ARG A 170 -3.01 -10.50 4.15
CA ARG A 170 -3.16 -11.00 5.53
C ARG A 170 -4.61 -11.25 5.87
N ASN A 171 -4.87 -12.48 6.30
CA ASN A 171 -6.13 -12.93 6.86
C ASN A 171 -5.85 -13.60 8.20
N LYS A 172 -6.58 -13.20 9.26
CA LYS A 172 -6.29 -13.63 10.63
C LYS A 172 -4.80 -13.39 10.96
N ASN A 173 -4.10 -14.41 11.42
CA ASN A 173 -2.70 -14.35 11.85
C ASN A 173 -1.68 -14.84 10.82
N TYR A 174 -2.12 -15.19 9.60
CA TYR A 174 -1.25 -15.70 8.54
C TYR A 174 -1.20 -14.76 7.33
N VAL A 175 -0.18 -14.94 6.50
CA VAL A 175 -0.11 -14.29 5.18
C VAL A 175 -0.44 -15.35 4.15
N ASP A 176 -1.49 -15.14 3.38
CA ASP A 176 -1.93 -16.01 2.30
C ASP A 176 -1.16 -15.69 1.01
N ASP A 177 -0.91 -16.76 0.24
CA ASP A 177 -0.51 -16.74 -1.17
C ASP A 177 0.70 -15.84 -1.52
N GLN A 178 1.65 -15.70 -0.59
CA GLN A 178 2.89 -14.97 -0.86
C GLN A 178 3.59 -15.54 -2.11
N ASP A 179 4.02 -14.64 -3.00
CA ASP A 179 4.68 -14.95 -4.28
C ASP A 179 3.78 -15.53 -5.39
N ASP A 180 2.49 -15.79 -5.09
CA ASP A 180 1.49 -16.33 -6.02
C ASP A 180 0.33 -15.35 -6.28
N PHE A 181 -0.12 -14.62 -5.26
CA PHE A 181 -1.22 -13.65 -5.34
C PHE A 181 -0.97 -12.47 -4.40
N CYS A 182 -1.56 -11.31 -4.70
CA CYS A 182 -1.63 -10.22 -3.73
C CYS A 182 -2.79 -9.28 -4.01
N ILE A 183 -3.09 -8.43 -3.02
CA ILE A 183 -4.07 -7.36 -3.14
C ILE A 183 -3.40 -6.05 -2.75
N TYR A 184 -3.65 -5.02 -3.56
CA TYR A 184 -3.34 -3.63 -3.25
C TYR A 184 -4.62 -2.85 -2.99
N TRP A 185 -4.69 -2.15 -1.87
CA TRP A 185 -5.86 -1.32 -1.58
C TRP A 185 -5.95 -0.13 -2.52
N THR A 186 -7.19 0.15 -2.95
CA THR A 186 -7.57 1.47 -3.42
C THR A 186 -8.17 2.27 -2.26
N SER A 187 -8.27 3.59 -2.40
CA SER A 187 -8.96 4.45 -1.46
C SER A 187 -10.49 4.39 -1.59
N THR A 188 -11.04 3.55 -2.48
CA THR A 188 -12.46 3.57 -2.85
C THR A 188 -13.25 2.48 -2.14
N LEU A 189 -14.39 2.86 -1.55
CA LEU A 189 -15.34 1.94 -0.94
C LEU A 189 -15.99 1.02 -1.98
N GLY A 190 -16.31 -0.21 -1.59
CA GLY A 190 -16.95 -1.19 -2.46
C GLY A 190 -18.37 -0.82 -2.84
N ALA A 191 -18.82 -1.31 -4.00
CA ALA A 191 -20.07 -0.87 -4.60
C ALA A 191 -21.31 -1.52 -3.98
N TRP A 192 -21.18 -2.75 -3.46
CA TRP A 192 -22.33 -3.59 -3.09
C TRP A 192 -22.62 -3.63 -1.59
N SER A 193 -21.62 -3.31 -0.76
CA SER A 193 -21.71 -3.36 0.69
C SER A 193 -20.74 -2.35 1.31
N ASN A 194 -21.08 -1.79 2.46
CA ASN A 194 -20.15 -0.94 3.21
C ASN A 194 -19.10 -1.76 3.98
N SER A 195 -19.20 -3.09 4.02
CA SER A 195 -18.19 -4.00 4.60
C SER A 195 -17.02 -4.30 3.66
N ILE A 196 -17.09 -3.87 2.40
CA ILE A 196 -16.08 -4.17 1.38
C ILE A 196 -15.46 -2.88 0.81
N ALA A 197 -14.23 -3.00 0.33
CA ALA A 197 -13.51 -1.97 -0.39
C ALA A 197 -12.89 -2.53 -1.66
N ILE A 198 -12.62 -1.66 -2.63
CA ILE A 198 -12.03 -2.07 -3.90
C ILE A 198 -10.53 -2.23 -3.71
N GLY A 199 -9.99 -3.36 -4.16
CA GLY A 199 -8.57 -3.61 -4.25
C GLY A 199 -8.19 -4.15 -5.63
N LEU A 200 -6.97 -3.85 -6.07
CA LEU A 200 -6.36 -4.50 -7.22
C LEU A 200 -5.79 -5.84 -6.77
N GLY A 201 -6.39 -6.94 -7.20
CA GLY A 201 -5.88 -8.29 -7.01
C GLY A 201 -5.09 -8.75 -8.22
N PHE A 202 -3.93 -9.40 -8.01
CA PHE A 202 -3.21 -10.00 -9.13
C PHE A 202 -2.42 -11.26 -8.76
N SER A 203 -2.24 -12.10 -9.78
CA SER A 203 -1.36 -13.27 -9.82
C SER A 203 -0.58 -13.29 -11.13
N SER A 204 0.23 -14.33 -11.38
CA SER A 204 0.92 -14.52 -12.66
C SER A 204 -0.01 -14.67 -13.87
N GLU A 205 -1.28 -15.02 -13.65
CA GLU A 205 -2.24 -15.31 -14.71
C GLU A 205 -3.19 -14.15 -14.99
N SER A 206 -3.42 -13.25 -14.01
CA SER A 206 -4.41 -12.19 -14.14
C SER A 206 -4.14 -11.02 -13.19
N TYR A 207 -4.68 -9.86 -13.52
CA TYR A 207 -4.75 -8.68 -12.65
C TYR A 207 -6.07 -7.95 -12.90
N ASP A 208 -6.85 -7.71 -11.86
CA ASP A 208 -8.14 -7.03 -11.96
C ASP A 208 -8.58 -6.45 -10.60
N GLN A 209 -9.58 -5.56 -10.62
CA GLN A 209 -10.10 -4.95 -9.41
C GLN A 209 -11.36 -5.67 -8.91
N TYR A 210 -11.37 -6.01 -7.62
CA TYR A 210 -12.46 -6.70 -6.97
C TYR A 210 -12.82 -6.05 -5.62
N ASP A 211 -13.99 -6.38 -5.12
CA ASP A 211 -14.42 -6.05 -3.77
C ASP A 211 -13.87 -7.05 -2.77
N TYR A 212 -13.21 -6.56 -1.71
CA TYR A 212 -12.66 -7.37 -0.63
C TYR A 212 -13.12 -6.85 0.73
N ASP A 213 -13.27 -7.74 1.70
CA ASP A 213 -13.62 -7.33 3.05
C ASP A 213 -12.58 -6.35 3.61
N ARG A 214 -13.09 -5.26 4.19
CA ARG A 214 -12.25 -4.15 4.68
C ARG A 214 -11.27 -4.57 5.79
N PHE A 215 -11.50 -5.69 6.47
CA PHE A 215 -10.59 -6.17 7.51
C PHE A 215 -9.32 -6.82 6.98
N TYR A 216 -9.25 -7.23 5.70
CA TYR A 216 -8.06 -7.86 5.14
C TYR A 216 -6.85 -6.92 5.21
N GLY A 217 -5.69 -7.46 5.58
CA GLY A 217 -4.45 -6.71 5.58
C GLY A 217 -3.82 -6.73 4.21
N ASN A 218 -3.89 -5.63 3.47
CA ASN A 218 -3.35 -5.52 2.12
C ASN A 218 -2.32 -4.39 2.02
N CYS A 219 -1.46 -4.48 1.02
CA CYS A 219 -0.44 -3.47 0.77
C CYS A 219 -1.07 -2.19 0.20
N VAL A 220 -0.36 -1.07 0.36
CA VAL A 220 -0.68 0.21 -0.27
C VAL A 220 0.51 0.63 -1.10
N ARG A 221 0.28 0.92 -2.38
CA ARG A 221 1.24 1.55 -3.29
C ARG A 221 0.88 3.04 -3.42
N PRO A 222 1.58 3.95 -2.74
CA PRO A 222 1.19 5.36 -2.73
C PRO A 222 1.27 6.02 -4.09
N VAL A 223 0.47 7.08 -4.25
CA VAL A 223 0.56 8.03 -5.36
C VAL A 223 0.77 9.45 -4.84
N HIS A 224 1.42 10.27 -5.66
CA HIS A 224 1.77 11.66 -5.38
C HIS A 224 1.16 12.59 -6.42
N ARG A 225 0.69 13.76 -5.98
CA ARG A 225 0.14 14.80 -6.86
C ARG A 225 1.20 15.62 -7.61
#